data_AF-A0A2X2V9I6-F1
#
_entry.id   AF-A0A2X2V9I6-F1
#
_cell.length_a   1.000
_cell.length_b   1.000
_cell.length_c   1.000
_cell.angle_alpha   90.00
_cell.angle_beta   90.00
_cell.angle_gamma   90.00
#
_symmetry.space_group_name_H-M   'P 1'
#
loop_
_entity.id
_entity.type
_entity.pdbx_description
1 polymer ?
#
loop_
_entity_poly.entity_id
_entity_poly.type
_entity_poly.pdbx_seq_one_letter_code
_entity_poly.pdbx_strand_id
1 'polypeptide(L)'
;MSYTPMSDLGQQGLFDITRTLLQQPDLNELASSLTQLVKQGALADRVNILLYHPLHQRVSFYGKDKHGKELHYEDEMALANGPGAPHAVAP
;
A
#
# COMPACT_ATOMS: atom_id res chain seq x y z
N MET A 1 12.90 -0.04 -30.97
CA MET A 1 12.14 0.56 -29.85
C MET A 1 13.11 1.40 -29.05
N SER A 2 12.98 2.72 -29.09
CA SER A 2 13.85 3.62 -28.35
C SER A 2 13.42 3.61 -26.89
N TYR A 3 14.11 2.81 -26.06
CA TYR A 3 14.06 3.01 -24.62
C TYR A 3 14.63 4.39 -24.37
N THR A 4 13.78 5.37 -24.01
CA THR A 4 14.28 6.63 -23.47
C THR A 4 15.06 6.24 -22.21
N PRO A 5 16.39 6.43 -22.17
CA PRO A 5 17.14 6.07 -20.99
C PRO A 5 16.62 6.99 -19.89
N MET A 6 16.04 6.42 -18.83
CA MET A 6 15.87 7.18 -17.60
C MET A 6 17.27 7.67 -17.24
N SER A 7 17.45 8.99 -17.21
CA SER A 7 18.62 9.67 -16.68
C SER A 7 19.13 8.95 -15.43
N ASP A 8 20.44 8.93 -15.19
CA ASP A 8 21.03 8.29 -14.01
C ASP A 8 20.33 8.70 -12.70
N LEU A 9 19.76 9.91 -12.64
CA LEU A 9 18.89 10.41 -11.56
C LEU A 9 17.56 9.64 -11.40
N GLY A 10 16.93 9.23 -12.50
CA GLY A 10 15.71 8.42 -12.50
C GLY A 10 15.97 6.96 -12.12
N GLN A 11 17.13 6.41 -12.49
CA GLN A 11 17.51 5.05 -12.09
C GLN A 11 17.96 5.00 -10.61
N GLN A 12 18.74 5.99 -10.16
CA GLN A 12 19.11 6.12 -8.76
C GLN A 12 17.88 6.35 -7.87
N GLY A 13 16.95 7.21 -8.31
CA GLY A 13 15.67 7.41 -7.61
C GLY A 13 14.83 6.13 -7.53
N LEU A 14 14.73 5.35 -8.61
CA LEU A 14 14.00 4.08 -8.60
C LEU A 14 14.69 3.04 -7.71
N PHE A 15 16.02 2.99 -7.72
CA PHE A 15 16.79 2.11 -6.84
C PHE A 15 16.58 2.45 -5.37
N ASP A 16 16.66 3.73 -5.01
CA ASP A 16 16.42 4.20 -3.64
C ASP A 16 14.98 3.90 -3.20
N ILE A 17 13.99 4.16 -4.07
CA ILE A 17 12.58 3.78 -3.83
C ILE A 17 12.46 2.27 -3.59
N THR A 18 13.04 1.45 -4.46
CA THR A 18 12.97 -0.01 -4.35
C THR A 18 13.63 -0.49 -3.06
N ARG A 19 14.80 0.06 -2.72
CA ARG A 19 15.50 -0.24 -1.47
C ARG A 19 14.68 0.15 -0.25
N THR A 20 14.10 1.35 -0.23
CA THR A 20 13.24 1.79 0.87
C THR A 20 12.05 0.86 1.04
N LEU A 21 11.35 0.49 -0.04
CA LEU A 21 10.20 -0.41 0.04
C LEU A 21 10.57 -1.83 0.50
N LEU A 22 11.68 -2.39 0.02
CA LEU A 22 12.14 -3.73 0.40
C LEU A 22 12.67 -3.82 1.83
N GLN A 23 13.04 -2.70 2.45
CA GLN A 23 13.57 -2.64 3.82
C GLN A 23 12.47 -2.57 4.88
N GLN A 24 11.19 -2.49 4.50
CA GLN A 24 10.10 -2.36 5.45
C GLN A 24 9.87 -3.69 6.20
N PRO A 25 9.71 -3.64 7.54
CA PRO A 25 9.64 -4.84 8.37
C PRO A 25 8.34 -5.63 8.21
N ASP A 26 7.27 -4.98 7.77
CA ASP A 26 5.95 -5.57 7.56
C ASP A 26 5.12 -4.81 6.51
N LEU A 27 3.91 -5.30 6.25
CA LEU A 27 3.01 -4.74 5.23
C LEU A 27 2.39 -3.39 5.64
N ASN A 28 2.27 -3.07 6.93
CA ASN A 28 1.78 -1.76 7.38
C ASN A 28 2.83 -0.68 7.12
N GLU A 29 4.09 -0.94 7.49
CA GLU A 29 5.21 -0.04 7.22
C GLU A 29 5.48 0.08 5.72
N LEU A 30 5.29 -1.00 4.96
CA LEU A 30 5.32 -0.96 3.50
C LEU A 30 4.23 -0.04 2.92
N ALA A 31 2.98 -0.21 3.33
CA ALA A 31 1.88 0.63 2.87
C ALA A 31 2.08 2.11 3.26
N SER A 32 2.64 2.37 4.45
CA SER A 32 2.98 3.71 4.94
C SER A 32 4.06 4.36 4.08
N SER A 33 5.18 3.66 3.87
CA SER A 33 6.29 4.12 3.04
C SER A 33 5.85 4.38 1.59
N LEU A 34 5.06 3.47 1.02
CA LEU A 34 4.52 3.64 -0.33
C LEU A 34 3.55 4.81 -0.42
N THR A 35 2.71 5.02 0.60
CA THR A 35 1.82 6.20 0.68
C THR A 35 2.60 7.51 0.65
N GLN A 36 3.73 7.59 1.35
CA GLN A 36 4.56 8.80 1.33
C GLN A 36 5.15 9.06 -0.07
N LEU A 37 5.63 8.01 -0.75
CA LEU A 37 6.19 8.13 -2.09
C LEU A 37 5.15 8.56 -3.13
N VAL A 38 3.95 7.96 -3.13
CA VAL A 38 2.90 8.33 -4.10
C VAL A 38 2.35 9.74 -3.85
N LYS A 39 2.34 10.21 -2.59
CA LYS A 39 1.99 11.59 -2.25
C LYS A 39 3.02 12.58 -2.78
N GLN A 40 4.31 12.30 -2.58
CA GLN A 40 5.40 13.14 -3.11
C GLN A 40 5.34 13.23 -4.64
N GLY A 41 4.94 12.14 -5.31
CA GLY A 41 4.72 12.10 -6.75
C GLY A 41 3.36 12.63 -7.21
N ALA A 42 2.49 13.11 -6.31
CA ALA A 42 1.11 13.54 -6.59
C ALA A 42 0.27 12.49 -7.37
N LEU A 43 0.55 11.20 -7.15
CA LEU A 43 -0.12 10.09 -7.84
C LEU A 43 -1.39 9.64 -7.12
N ALA A 44 -1.35 9.62 -5.78
CA ALA A 44 -2.47 9.20 -4.94
C ALA A 44 -2.33 9.75 -3.52
N ASP A 45 -3.46 9.89 -2.83
CA ASP A 45 -3.50 10.31 -1.42
C ASP A 45 -3.30 9.15 -0.44
N ARG A 46 -3.54 7.91 -0.87
CA ARG A 46 -3.46 6.71 -0.02
C ARG A 46 -3.08 5.47 -0.80
N VAL A 47 -2.44 4.55 -0.09
CA VAL A 47 -2.16 3.20 -0.54
C VAL A 47 -2.63 2.22 0.51
N ASN A 48 -3.29 1.17 0.04
CA ASN A 48 -3.69 0.04 0.86
C ASN A 48 -3.23 -1.25 0.17
N ILE A 49 -2.83 -2.24 0.95
CA ILE A 49 -2.45 -3.56 0.49
C ILE A 49 -3.54 -4.53 0.92
N LEU A 50 -4.15 -5.22 -0.05
CA LEU A 50 -5.01 -6.37 0.20
C LEU A 50 -4.20 -7.65 0.01
N LEU A 51 -4.18 -8.51 1.02
CA LEU A 51 -3.64 -9.86 0.95
C LEU A 51 -4.78 -10.86 1.00
N TYR A 52 -4.95 -11.63 -0.07
CA TYR A 52 -5.96 -12.70 -0.14
C TYR A 52 -5.35 -14.05 0.24
N HIS A 53 -5.99 -14.75 1.18
CA HIS A 53 -5.61 -16.07 1.68
C HIS A 53 -6.55 -17.14 1.10
N PRO A 54 -6.22 -17.76 -0.05
CA PRO A 54 -7.15 -18.60 -0.79
C PRO A 54 -7.58 -19.86 -0.03
N LEU A 55 -6.72 -20.40 0.83
CA LEU A 55 -7.01 -21.60 1.63
C LEU A 55 -8.08 -21.36 2.70
N HIS A 56 -8.22 -20.11 3.15
CA HIS A 56 -9.12 -19.73 4.22
C HIS A 56 -10.25 -18.81 3.73
N GLN A 57 -10.26 -18.44 2.44
CA GLN A 57 -11.18 -17.44 1.87
C GLN A 57 -11.20 -16.12 2.67
N ARG A 58 -10.04 -15.74 3.23
CA ARG A 58 -9.89 -14.57 4.07
C ARG A 58 -9.08 -13.50 3.36
N VAL A 59 -9.32 -12.26 3.75
CA VAL A 59 -8.60 -11.11 3.24
C VAL A 59 -8.05 -10.33 4.43
N SER A 60 -6.77 -10.02 4.37
CA SER A 60 -6.13 -9.08 5.28
C SER A 60 -5.93 -7.75 4.56
N PHE A 61 -6.23 -6.65 5.24
CA PHE A 61 -6.06 -5.29 4.75
C PHE A 61 -4.98 -4.60 5.58
N TYR A 62 -4.04 -3.94 4.89
CA TYR A 62 -2.96 -3.16 5.49
C TYR A 62 -2.96 -1.76 4.91
N GLY A 63 -2.88 -0.75 5.78
CA GLY A 63 -2.86 0.64 5.37
C GLY A 63 -2.96 1.58 6.55
N LYS A 64 -3.20 2.86 6.26
CA LYS A 64 -3.47 3.88 7.28
C LYS A 64 -4.78 4.58 6.97
N ASP A 65 -5.54 4.87 8.01
CA ASP A 65 -6.77 5.64 7.89
C ASP A 65 -6.48 7.12 7.57
N LYS A 66 -7.54 7.92 7.50
CA LYS A 66 -7.43 9.37 7.22
C LYS A 66 -6.69 10.16 8.30
N HIS A 67 -6.54 9.61 9.49
CA HIS A 67 -5.86 10.19 10.64
C HIS A 67 -4.45 9.62 10.82
N GLY A 68 -3.98 8.74 9.92
CA GLY A 68 -2.67 8.12 9.99
C GLY A 68 -2.59 6.95 10.97
N LYS A 69 -3.71 6.50 11.52
CA LYS A 69 -3.77 5.31 12.37
C LYS A 69 -3.67 4.06 11.51
N GLU A 70 -2.87 3.10 11.95
CA GLU A 70 -2.77 1.79 11.29
C GLU A 70 -4.14 1.13 11.20
N LEU A 71 -4.43 0.63 10.00
CA LEU A 71 -5.64 -0.09 9.68
C LEU A 71 -5.21 -1.51 9.32
N HIS A 72 -5.22 -2.38 10.33
CA HIS A 72 -5.08 -3.83 10.14
C HIS A 72 -6.44 -4.48 10.38
N TYR A 73 -6.99 -5.09 9.34
CA TYR A 73 -8.30 -5.73 9.38
C TYR A 73 -8.23 -7.09 8.70
N GLU A 74 -8.81 -8.11 9.32
CA GLU A 74 -8.95 -9.45 8.74
C GLU A 74 -10.42 -9.84 8.70
N ASP A 75 -10.94 -10.13 7.52
CA ASP A 75 -12.36 -10.50 7.36
C ASP A 75 -12.56 -11.46 6.18
N GLU A 76 -13.52 -12.37 6.33
CA GLU A 76 -14.01 -13.29 5.31
C GLU A 76 -14.82 -12.54 4.23
N MET A 77 -15.41 -11.38 4.56
CA MET A 77 -16.22 -10.57 3.65
C MET A 77 -15.56 -9.26 3.17
N ALA A 78 -14.25 -9.05 3.41
CA ALA A 78 -13.62 -7.76 3.06
C ALA A 78 -13.74 -7.38 1.57
N LEU A 79 -13.81 -8.38 0.67
CA LEU A 79 -14.03 -8.15 -0.77
C LEU A 79 -15.47 -7.77 -1.12
N ALA A 80 -16.45 -8.13 -0.30
CA ALA A 80 -17.85 -7.74 -0.51
C ALA A 80 -18.06 -6.24 -0.27
N ASN A 81 -17.23 -5.64 0.59
CA ASN A 81 -17.32 -4.22 0.97
C ASN A 81 -16.50 -3.29 0.04
N GLY A 82 -15.63 -3.85 -0.80
CA GLY A 82 -14.79 -3.11 -1.73
C GLY A 82 -13.59 -2.41 -1.05
N PRO A 83 -12.55 -2.06 -1.84
CA PRO A 83 -11.23 -1.63 -1.32
C PRO A 83 -11.22 -0.23 -0.67
N GLY A 84 -12.36 0.48 -0.64
CA GLY A 84 -12.48 1.84 -0.14
C GLY A 84 -13.56 2.04 0.92
N ALA A 85 -14.28 1.00 1.35
CA ALA A 85 -15.31 1.15 2.35
C ALA A 85 -14.68 1.25 3.75
N PRO A 86 -14.81 2.40 4.45
CA PRO A 86 -14.56 2.43 5.88
C PRO A 86 -15.69 1.65 6.53
N HIS A 87 -15.41 0.44 7.04
CA HIS A 87 -16.43 -0.24 7.82
C HIS A 87 -16.65 0.51 9.13
N ALA A 88 -17.91 0.91 9.30
CA ALA A 88 -18.42 1.51 10.50
C ALA A 88 -18.00 0.66 11.70
N VAL A 89 -17.43 1.33 12.69
CA VAL A 89 -17.24 0.79 14.03
C VAL A 89 -18.61 0.28 14.47
N ALA A 90 -18.77 -1.04 14.55
CA ALA A 90 -19.92 -1.61 15.24
C ALA A 90 -19.90 -1.10 16.69
N PRO A 91 -21.04 -0.68 17.26
CA PRO A 91 -21.12 -0.14 18.62
C PRO A 91 -20.70 -1.15 19.68
#